data_AF-A0A2I4H5I2-F1
#
_entry.id   AF-A0A2I4H5I2-F1
#
_cell.length_a   1.000
_cell.length_b   1.000
_cell.length_c   1.000
_cell.angle_alpha   90.00
_cell.angle_beta   90.00
_cell.angle_gamma   90.00
#
_symmetry.space_group_name_H-M   'P 1'
#
loop_
_entity.id
_entity.type
_entity.pdbx_description
1 polymer ?
#
loop_
_entity_poly.entity_id
_entity_poly.type
_entity_poly.pdbx_seq_one_letter_code
_entity_poly.pdbx_strand_id
1 'polypeptide(L)'
;MADAEASVTETTNGGPHDFRSLLSGEDRDFLVRNNGDQVRIDSLEGKKLGLYFSASWCGPCRRFTPSFVEVYNELSPKGDFEVIFVSADEDEESFKDYFSKMPWLAIPFSDSGKRDHLDGLFKVQGIPHLVIIDEDGKVVSDNGVESIQEYGVEGYPFTQEKIKELKDQEEAARKNQSLRSILVSRSRDFIISSDGRKVPVSELEGKIVALYFSLFSYKPCGDFTPKLVEVYEKLKAKGESFEVVMIPLDDNEESFNQGFESMPWFSLPMKDKSCGKLVRYFELSTLPTLVIIGPDGRTLHSNVAETIEEHGVLAYPFTPEKFAELAEIEKAKEEAQTLESILVLGERDFVIGKDGVKIPVSDLVGKNILLYFSAHWCPPCRAFLPKLTEAYHKIKANDDAFEVIFISSDKDDASFSDFFSGMPWLALPFGDPRKASLSRMFKVYGIPMVIAIGPSGRTVTKDARDLIMMHGADAYPFTDERVKEIEDDEVKGPKDDDSKGEENHKEGWVCDGDVCKKA
;
A
#
# COMPACT_ATOMS: atom_id res chain seq x y z
N MET A 1 -13.82 0.48 -15.18
CA MET A 1 -14.68 0.25 -14.00
C MET A 1 -16.11 0.69 -14.34
N ALA A 2 -16.79 -0.04 -15.22
CA ALA A 2 -18.11 0.35 -15.75
C ALA A 2 -19.22 -0.68 -15.46
N ASP A 3 -18.99 -1.64 -14.54
CA ASP A 3 -19.92 -2.74 -14.28
C ASP A 3 -20.51 -2.75 -12.85
N ALA A 4 -20.52 -1.62 -12.14
CA ALA A 4 -21.15 -1.52 -10.82
C ALA A 4 -22.49 -0.75 -10.80
N GLU A 5 -22.88 -0.08 -11.90
CA GLU A 5 -24.09 0.77 -11.93
C GLU A 5 -25.41 0.00 -12.13
N ALA A 6 -25.38 -1.34 -12.28
CA ALA A 6 -26.56 -2.13 -12.65
C ALA A 6 -27.28 -2.85 -11.50
N SER A 7 -26.86 -2.79 -10.23
CA SER A 7 -27.42 -3.70 -9.20
C SER A 7 -28.56 -3.17 -8.32
N VAL A 8 -28.87 -1.87 -8.33
CA VAL A 8 -29.78 -1.28 -7.30
C VAL A 8 -31.26 -1.28 -7.72
N THR A 9 -31.59 -1.24 -9.00
CA THR A 9 -33.01 -1.23 -9.42
C THR A 9 -33.71 -2.58 -9.26
N GLU A 10 -32.98 -3.68 -8.99
CA GLU A 10 -33.57 -5.01 -8.85
C GLU A 10 -33.42 -5.64 -7.44
N THR A 11 -32.66 -5.06 -6.51
CA THR A 11 -32.27 -5.79 -5.28
C THR A 11 -33.24 -5.69 -4.09
N THR A 12 -34.14 -4.70 -4.02
CA THR A 12 -35.20 -4.66 -2.98
C THR A 12 -36.54 -4.23 -3.57
N ASN A 13 -37.23 -5.18 -4.20
CA ASN A 13 -38.61 -5.05 -4.68
C ASN A 13 -39.62 -5.17 -3.52
N GLY A 14 -39.35 -4.49 -2.40
CA GLY A 14 -40.21 -4.43 -1.22
C GLY A 14 -40.73 -3.01 -1.07
N GLY A 15 -42.04 -2.85 -0.92
CA GLY A 15 -42.64 -1.56 -0.58
C GLY A 15 -42.12 -1.02 0.76
N PRO A 16 -42.56 0.18 1.17
CA PRO A 16 -42.12 0.79 2.42
C PRO A 16 -42.36 -0.15 3.62
N HIS A 17 -41.35 -0.29 4.48
CA HIS A 17 -41.41 -1.12 5.66
C HIS A 17 -42.04 -0.36 6.83
N ASP A 18 -43.16 -0.86 7.33
CA ASP A 18 -43.68 -0.42 8.63
C ASP A 18 -42.74 -0.89 9.74
N PHE A 19 -42.14 0.04 10.49
CA PHE A 19 -41.14 -0.26 11.52
C PHE A 19 -41.66 -1.22 12.58
N ARG A 20 -42.95 -1.13 12.93
CA ARG A 20 -43.58 -2.04 13.87
C ARG A 20 -43.55 -3.46 13.34
N SER A 21 -44.03 -3.70 12.12
CA SER A 21 -43.99 -5.02 11.50
C SER A 21 -42.56 -5.55 11.29
N LEU A 22 -41.63 -4.66 10.92
CA LEU A 22 -40.25 -5.00 10.65
C LEU A 22 -39.55 -5.49 11.92
N LEU A 23 -39.69 -4.75 13.02
CA LEU A 23 -38.91 -4.95 14.24
C LEU A 23 -39.65 -5.74 15.33
N SER A 24 -40.96 -5.94 15.26
CA SER A 24 -41.70 -6.70 16.31
C SER A 24 -41.51 -8.21 16.18
N GLY A 25 -41.35 -8.92 17.30
CA GLY A 25 -41.43 -10.39 17.36
C GLY A 25 -42.89 -10.85 17.49
N GLU A 26 -43.14 -12.17 17.54
CA GLU A 26 -44.51 -12.73 17.67
C GLU A 26 -45.26 -12.14 18.88
N ASP A 27 -44.57 -11.98 20.02
CA ASP A 27 -45.12 -11.42 21.26
C ASP A 27 -44.29 -10.24 21.82
N ARG A 28 -43.51 -9.56 20.97
CA ARG A 28 -42.57 -8.50 21.40
C ARG A 28 -42.71 -7.21 20.61
N ASP A 29 -43.03 -6.11 21.29
CA ASP A 29 -43.17 -4.76 20.74
C ASP A 29 -42.06 -3.77 21.21
N PHE A 30 -40.95 -4.29 21.75
CA PHE A 30 -39.85 -3.49 22.29
C PHE A 30 -38.48 -3.89 21.73
N LEU A 31 -37.52 -2.98 21.84
CA LEU A 31 -36.09 -3.17 21.65
C LEU A 31 -35.38 -2.99 22.99
N VAL A 32 -34.10 -3.36 23.07
CA VAL A 32 -33.30 -3.23 24.30
C VAL A 32 -32.19 -2.20 24.14
N ARG A 33 -31.93 -1.42 25.19
CA ARG A 33 -30.72 -0.63 25.37
C ARG A 33 -29.61 -1.48 25.98
N ASN A 34 -28.38 -1.00 25.87
CA ASN A 34 -27.19 -1.66 26.43
C ASN A 34 -27.20 -1.77 27.97
N ASN A 35 -28.06 -1.00 28.65
CA ASN A 35 -28.30 -1.07 30.09
C ASN A 35 -29.48 -2.02 30.47
N GLY A 36 -30.12 -2.65 29.48
CA GLY A 36 -31.26 -3.55 29.66
C GLY A 36 -32.64 -2.88 29.58
N ASP A 37 -32.70 -1.54 29.46
CA ASP A 37 -33.99 -0.83 29.35
C ASP A 37 -34.72 -1.22 28.07
N GLN A 38 -36.03 -1.39 28.19
CA GLN A 38 -36.91 -1.68 27.05
C GLN A 38 -37.43 -0.38 26.44
N VAL A 39 -37.38 -0.30 25.11
CA VAL A 39 -37.85 0.84 24.32
C VAL A 39 -38.92 0.37 23.36
N ARG A 40 -40.13 0.94 23.44
CA ARG A 40 -41.24 0.60 22.55
C ARG A 40 -40.90 0.94 21.10
N ILE A 41 -41.22 0.05 20.16
CA ILE A 41 -40.95 0.26 18.74
C ILE A 41 -41.72 1.47 18.19
N ASP A 42 -42.93 1.74 18.68
CA ASP A 42 -43.74 2.92 18.29
C ASP A 42 -43.00 4.26 18.57
N SER A 43 -41.99 4.29 19.45
CA SER A 43 -41.16 5.49 19.69
C SER A 43 -40.17 5.82 18.57
N LEU A 44 -40.08 4.95 17.56
CA LEU A 44 -39.22 5.10 16.39
C LEU A 44 -39.95 5.73 15.19
N GLU A 45 -41.26 5.92 15.28
CA GLU A 45 -42.04 6.55 14.21
C GLU A 45 -41.48 7.94 13.84
N GLY A 46 -41.32 8.18 12.53
CA GLY A 46 -40.78 9.43 12.00
C GLY A 46 -39.26 9.57 12.09
N LYS A 47 -38.54 8.56 12.59
CA LYS A 47 -37.07 8.52 12.58
C LYS A 47 -36.54 7.77 11.36
N LYS A 48 -35.33 8.11 10.95
CA LYS A 48 -34.50 7.28 10.06
C LYS A 48 -33.85 6.18 10.89
N LEU A 49 -33.77 4.97 10.35
CA LEU A 49 -33.20 3.82 11.03
C LEU A 49 -31.93 3.33 10.33
N GLY A 50 -30.92 2.99 11.13
CA GLY A 50 -29.77 2.19 10.69
C GLY A 50 -29.87 0.76 11.23
N LEU A 51 -30.11 -0.24 10.38
CA LEU A 51 -30.04 -1.65 10.78
C LEU A 51 -28.60 -2.13 10.68
N TYR A 52 -27.94 -2.28 11.83
CA TYR A 52 -26.53 -2.59 11.92
C TYR A 52 -26.31 -4.07 12.24
N PHE A 53 -25.86 -4.84 11.25
CA PHE A 53 -25.54 -6.25 11.39
C PHE A 53 -24.07 -6.41 11.72
N SER A 54 -23.78 -7.04 12.86
CA SER A 54 -22.43 -7.07 13.43
C SER A 54 -22.26 -8.21 14.43
N ALA A 55 -21.02 -8.52 14.82
CA ALA A 55 -20.74 -9.51 15.85
C ALA A 55 -19.42 -9.24 16.57
N SER A 56 -19.31 -9.72 17.81
CA SER A 56 -18.12 -9.57 18.65
C SER A 56 -16.90 -10.28 18.07
N TRP A 57 -17.09 -11.44 17.43
CA TRP A 57 -16.01 -12.26 16.84
C TRP A 57 -15.46 -11.66 15.53
N CYS A 58 -16.20 -10.76 14.88
CA CYS A 58 -15.86 -10.15 13.60
C CYS A 58 -14.81 -9.03 13.74
N GLY A 59 -13.59 -9.28 13.27
CA GLY A 59 -12.49 -8.32 13.31
C GLY A 59 -12.76 -6.98 12.60
N PRO A 60 -13.26 -6.95 11.35
CA PRO A 60 -13.69 -5.72 10.68
C PRO A 60 -14.77 -4.95 11.44
N CYS A 61 -15.74 -5.65 12.04
CA CYS A 61 -16.81 -5.07 12.83
C CYS A 61 -16.30 -4.32 14.07
N ARG A 62 -15.35 -4.94 14.80
CA ARG A 62 -14.70 -4.31 15.95
C ARG A 62 -13.90 -3.06 15.58
N ARG A 63 -13.38 -2.98 14.34
CA ARG A 63 -12.70 -1.79 13.82
C ARG A 63 -13.68 -0.69 13.40
N PHE A 64 -14.81 -1.04 12.82
CA PHE A 64 -15.81 -0.08 12.34
C PHE A 64 -16.64 0.54 13.46
N THR A 65 -17.03 -0.24 14.47
CA THR A 65 -17.97 0.19 15.52
C THR A 65 -17.55 1.49 16.23
N PRO A 66 -16.29 1.68 16.67
CA PRO A 66 -15.88 2.93 17.31
C PRO A 66 -16.14 4.16 16.43
N SER A 67 -15.81 4.10 15.14
CA SER A 67 -16.08 5.19 14.19
C SER A 67 -17.57 5.43 14.00
N PHE A 68 -18.39 4.38 13.99
CA PHE A 68 -19.84 4.54 13.89
C PHE A 68 -20.45 5.16 15.16
N VAL A 69 -19.93 4.80 16.34
CA VAL A 69 -20.32 5.42 17.62
C VAL A 69 -20.07 6.93 17.61
N GLU A 70 -18.93 7.38 17.08
CA GLU A 70 -18.64 8.82 16.95
C GLU A 70 -19.68 9.53 16.07
N VAL A 71 -19.98 8.98 14.89
CA VAL A 71 -20.98 9.54 13.97
C VAL A 71 -22.38 9.54 14.60
N TYR A 72 -22.77 8.46 15.28
CA TYR A 72 -24.04 8.39 15.99
C TYR A 72 -24.14 9.44 17.08
N ASN A 73 -23.08 9.65 17.88
CA ASN A 73 -23.09 10.65 18.94
C ASN A 73 -23.20 12.09 18.43
N GLU A 74 -22.73 12.36 17.20
CA GLU A 74 -22.92 13.66 16.54
C GLU A 74 -24.34 13.84 15.97
N LEU A 75 -25.00 12.76 15.58
CA LEU A 75 -26.35 12.79 14.99
C LEU A 75 -27.46 12.67 16.02
N SER A 76 -27.27 11.91 17.09
CA SER A 76 -28.30 11.61 18.09
C SER A 76 -28.94 12.86 18.75
N PRO A 77 -28.24 14.00 18.96
CA PRO A 77 -28.87 15.21 19.48
C PRO A 77 -29.95 15.81 18.58
N LYS A 78 -29.95 15.49 17.27
CA LYS A 78 -31.01 15.91 16.34
C LYS A 78 -32.32 15.14 16.57
N GLY A 79 -32.24 13.93 17.11
CA GLY A 79 -33.38 13.10 17.48
C GLY A 79 -34.10 12.39 16.32
N ASP A 80 -33.61 12.53 15.09
CA ASP A 80 -34.23 12.02 13.86
C ASP A 80 -33.57 10.75 13.31
N PHE A 81 -32.54 10.22 13.98
CA PHE A 81 -31.83 8.99 13.60
C PHE A 81 -31.67 8.04 14.79
N GLU A 82 -31.94 6.75 14.58
CA GLU A 82 -31.73 5.69 15.57
C GLU A 82 -31.08 4.46 14.92
N VAL A 83 -30.23 3.74 15.65
CA VAL A 83 -29.57 2.52 15.18
C VAL A 83 -30.13 1.31 15.89
N ILE A 84 -30.40 0.24 15.13
CA ILE A 84 -30.85 -1.05 15.64
C ILE A 84 -29.76 -2.08 15.35
N PHE A 85 -29.08 -2.53 16.40
CA PHE A 85 -28.11 -3.60 16.34
C PHE A 85 -28.80 -4.97 16.16
N VAL A 86 -28.42 -5.67 15.11
CA VAL A 86 -28.81 -7.04 14.81
C VAL A 86 -27.56 -7.91 14.98
N SER A 87 -27.47 -8.60 16.12
CA SER A 87 -26.30 -9.41 16.46
C SER A 87 -26.26 -10.73 15.70
N ALA A 88 -25.08 -11.07 15.19
CA ALA A 88 -24.73 -12.41 14.70
C ALA A 88 -23.84 -13.18 15.70
N ASP A 89 -23.85 -12.79 16.98
CA ASP A 89 -23.21 -13.56 18.04
C ASP A 89 -23.99 -14.86 18.31
N GLU A 90 -23.27 -15.91 18.71
CA GLU A 90 -23.84 -17.24 18.97
C GLU A 90 -24.25 -17.44 20.44
N ASP A 91 -23.78 -16.56 21.34
CA ASP A 91 -24.07 -16.62 22.76
C ASP A 91 -24.35 -15.23 23.37
N GLU A 92 -25.09 -15.24 24.48
CA GLU A 92 -25.58 -14.02 25.13
C GLU A 92 -24.48 -13.22 25.83
N GLU A 93 -23.39 -13.87 26.25
CA GLU A 93 -22.26 -13.21 26.91
C GLU A 93 -21.48 -12.35 25.91
N SER A 94 -21.13 -12.93 24.77
CA SER A 94 -20.50 -12.26 23.64
C SER A 94 -21.35 -11.08 23.13
N PHE A 95 -22.67 -11.28 22.99
CA PHE A 95 -23.61 -10.22 22.66
C PHE A 95 -23.55 -9.06 23.67
N LYS A 96 -23.66 -9.37 24.97
CA LYS A 96 -23.67 -8.35 26.04
C LYS A 96 -22.36 -7.58 26.12
N ASP A 97 -21.21 -8.26 26.07
CA ASP A 97 -19.90 -7.60 26.12
C ASP A 97 -19.74 -6.62 24.95
N TYR A 98 -20.12 -7.03 23.74
CA TYR A 98 -19.99 -6.19 22.56
C TYR A 98 -21.00 -5.05 22.54
N PHE A 99 -22.27 -5.33 22.84
CA PHE A 99 -23.34 -4.33 22.86
C PHE A 99 -23.15 -3.29 23.98
N SER A 100 -22.46 -3.62 25.08
CA SER A 100 -22.13 -2.67 26.14
C SER A 100 -21.34 -1.44 25.65
N LYS A 101 -20.65 -1.57 24.50
CA LYS A 101 -19.82 -0.53 23.88
C LYS A 101 -20.61 0.36 22.90
N MET A 102 -21.91 0.10 22.72
CA MET A 102 -22.76 0.77 21.72
C MET A 102 -23.85 1.62 22.37
N PRO A 103 -24.07 2.88 21.94
CA PRO A 103 -25.06 3.78 22.55
C PRO A 103 -26.51 3.60 22.07
N TRP A 104 -26.74 2.69 21.14
CA TRP A 104 -28.01 2.53 20.42
C TRP A 104 -28.83 1.31 20.88
N LEU A 105 -29.92 1.00 20.16
CA LEU A 105 -30.84 -0.10 20.50
C LEU A 105 -30.41 -1.41 19.84
N ALA A 106 -30.93 -2.54 20.34
CA ALA A 106 -30.72 -3.84 19.71
C ALA A 106 -32.01 -4.67 19.66
N ILE A 107 -32.07 -5.58 18.69
CA ILE A 107 -32.99 -6.73 18.76
C ILE A 107 -32.52 -7.60 19.95
N PRO A 108 -33.38 -7.89 20.94
CA PRO A 108 -33.02 -8.79 22.03
C PRO A 108 -32.39 -10.08 21.54
N PHE A 109 -31.29 -10.50 22.17
CA PHE A 109 -30.56 -11.71 21.79
C PHE A 109 -31.43 -12.97 21.75
N SER A 110 -32.40 -13.06 22.68
CA SER A 110 -33.37 -14.15 22.79
C SER A 110 -34.31 -14.28 21.59
N ASP A 111 -34.46 -13.24 20.76
CA ASP A 111 -35.27 -13.29 19.54
C ASP A 111 -34.40 -13.60 18.32
N SER A 112 -33.87 -14.82 18.26
CA SER A 112 -33.08 -15.29 17.13
C SER A 112 -33.90 -15.31 15.84
N GLY A 113 -35.18 -15.71 15.91
CA GLY A 113 -36.06 -15.76 14.74
C GLY A 113 -36.20 -14.42 14.04
N LYS A 114 -36.31 -13.31 14.78
CA LYS A 114 -36.31 -11.98 14.17
C LYS A 114 -34.95 -11.58 13.60
N ARG A 115 -33.85 -11.92 14.28
CA ARG A 115 -32.49 -11.62 13.78
C ARG A 115 -32.24 -12.34 12.44
N ASP A 116 -32.55 -13.63 12.37
CA ASP A 116 -32.42 -14.44 11.15
C ASP A 116 -33.35 -13.95 10.03
N HIS A 117 -34.57 -13.51 10.38
CA HIS A 117 -35.49 -12.93 9.42
C HIS A 117 -34.96 -11.62 8.82
N LEU A 118 -34.41 -10.72 9.64
CA LEU A 118 -33.83 -9.45 9.16
C LEU A 118 -32.59 -9.71 8.28
N ASP A 119 -31.73 -10.64 8.69
CA ASP A 119 -30.58 -11.07 7.88
C ASP A 119 -31.02 -11.52 6.48
N GLY A 120 -31.96 -12.46 6.41
CA GLY A 120 -32.50 -12.95 5.14
C GLY A 120 -33.26 -11.90 4.33
N LEU A 121 -34.04 -11.03 4.99
CA LEU A 121 -34.82 -9.97 4.34
C LEU A 121 -33.93 -8.96 3.61
N PHE A 122 -32.83 -8.56 4.26
CA PHE A 122 -31.85 -7.62 3.70
C PHE A 122 -30.69 -8.32 2.98
N LYS A 123 -30.76 -9.64 2.82
CA LYS A 123 -29.79 -10.47 2.06
C LYS A 123 -28.35 -10.24 2.52
N VAL A 124 -28.11 -10.13 3.81
CA VAL A 124 -26.78 -9.81 4.34
C VAL A 124 -25.78 -10.90 3.94
N GLN A 125 -24.77 -10.54 3.14
CA GLN A 125 -23.75 -11.50 2.65
C GLN A 125 -22.47 -11.51 3.50
N GLY A 126 -22.31 -10.53 4.39
CA GLY A 126 -21.16 -10.40 5.27
C GLY A 126 -21.35 -9.26 6.26
N ILE A 127 -20.56 -9.28 7.35
CA ILE A 127 -20.58 -8.25 8.39
C ILE A 127 -19.21 -7.55 8.50
N PRO A 128 -19.16 -6.25 8.86
CA PRO A 128 -20.29 -5.39 9.22
C PRO A 128 -21.16 -5.03 8.00
N HIS A 129 -22.49 -4.97 8.21
CA HIS A 129 -23.46 -4.50 7.22
C HIS A 129 -24.36 -3.44 7.84
N LEU A 130 -24.70 -2.38 7.10
CA LEU A 130 -25.54 -1.29 7.60
C LEU A 130 -26.52 -0.85 6.54
N VAL A 131 -27.79 -1.13 6.79
CA VAL A 131 -28.91 -0.69 5.94
C VAL A 131 -29.49 0.59 6.52
N ILE A 132 -29.69 1.60 5.68
CA ILE A 132 -30.32 2.87 6.05
C ILE A 132 -31.74 2.89 5.50
N ILE A 133 -32.69 3.11 6.40
CA ILE A 133 -34.11 3.19 6.12
C ILE A 133 -34.59 4.60 6.49
N ASP A 134 -35.30 5.26 5.59
CA ASP A 134 -35.88 6.58 5.84
C ASP A 134 -37.12 6.52 6.75
N GLU A 135 -37.65 7.69 7.11
CA GLU A 135 -38.83 7.86 7.97
C GLU A 135 -40.12 7.25 7.41
N ASP A 136 -40.19 7.04 6.09
CA ASP A 136 -41.33 6.42 5.42
C ASP A 136 -41.18 4.89 5.34
N GLY A 137 -40.06 4.34 5.81
CA GLY A 137 -39.79 2.91 5.80
C GLY A 137 -39.10 2.42 4.52
N LYS A 138 -38.64 3.31 3.64
CA LYS A 138 -37.96 2.93 2.41
C LYS A 138 -36.45 2.76 2.66
N VAL A 139 -35.88 1.69 2.10
CA VAL A 139 -34.41 1.52 2.08
C VAL A 139 -33.81 2.58 1.16
N VAL A 140 -32.97 3.45 1.71
CA VAL A 140 -32.29 4.54 0.99
C VAL A 140 -30.80 4.27 0.78
N SER A 141 -30.23 3.30 1.50
CA SER A 141 -28.88 2.80 1.28
C SER A 141 -28.68 1.42 1.87
N ASP A 142 -27.96 0.58 1.13
CA ASP A 142 -27.48 -0.73 1.58
C ASP A 142 -25.95 -0.74 1.82
N ASN A 143 -25.29 0.40 1.57
CA ASN A 143 -23.84 0.59 1.71
C ASN A 143 -23.53 1.57 2.85
N GLY A 144 -24.27 1.48 3.96
CA GLY A 144 -24.13 2.42 5.08
C GLY A 144 -22.75 2.37 5.72
N VAL A 145 -22.10 1.19 5.79
CA VAL A 145 -20.75 1.05 6.35
C VAL A 145 -19.74 1.87 5.55
N GLU A 146 -19.72 1.70 4.23
CA GLU A 146 -18.86 2.45 3.32
C GLU A 146 -19.14 3.95 3.44
N SER A 147 -20.41 4.35 3.40
CA SER A 147 -20.83 5.76 3.51
C SER A 147 -20.32 6.42 4.79
N ILE A 148 -20.33 5.70 5.91
CA ILE A 148 -19.87 6.21 7.22
C ILE A 148 -18.35 6.24 7.29
N GLN A 149 -17.67 5.20 6.81
CA GLN A 149 -16.21 5.18 6.77
C GLN A 149 -15.67 6.30 5.86
N GLU A 150 -16.37 6.57 4.75
CA GLU A 150 -15.97 7.58 3.79
C GLU A 150 -16.36 8.99 4.19
N TYR A 151 -17.60 9.23 4.60
CA TYR A 151 -18.11 10.60 4.74
C TYR A 151 -18.45 10.98 6.19
N GLY A 152 -18.41 10.02 7.12
CA GLY A 152 -18.78 10.23 8.51
C GLY A 152 -20.12 10.95 8.63
N VAL A 153 -20.21 11.96 9.49
CA VAL A 153 -21.43 12.74 9.70
C VAL A 153 -21.88 13.53 8.45
N GLU A 154 -20.97 13.88 7.54
CA GLU A 154 -21.30 14.65 6.33
C GLU A 154 -22.13 13.82 5.33
N GLY A 155 -22.00 12.49 5.42
CA GLY A 155 -22.78 11.54 4.63
C GLY A 155 -24.28 11.55 4.97
N TYR A 156 -24.69 12.03 6.15
CA TYR A 156 -26.09 12.02 6.58
C TYR A 156 -26.99 12.82 5.63
N PRO A 157 -28.16 12.30 5.18
CA PRO A 157 -28.89 11.12 5.69
C PRO A 157 -28.47 9.76 5.10
N PHE A 158 -27.27 9.67 4.53
CA PHE A 158 -26.67 8.46 3.94
C PHE A 158 -27.44 7.91 2.74
N THR A 159 -28.23 8.75 2.08
CA THR A 159 -28.93 8.37 0.84
C THR A 159 -27.95 8.33 -0.32
N GLN A 160 -28.24 7.53 -1.35
CA GLN A 160 -27.41 7.49 -2.56
C GLN A 160 -27.26 8.88 -3.21
N GLU A 161 -28.32 9.69 -3.23
CA GLU A 161 -28.27 11.05 -3.75
C GLU A 161 -27.33 11.94 -2.95
N LYS A 162 -27.32 11.80 -1.62
CA LYS A 162 -26.42 12.57 -0.75
C LYS A 162 -24.97 12.19 -0.97
N ILE A 163 -24.68 10.89 -1.06
CA ILE A 163 -23.33 10.39 -1.34
C ILE A 163 -22.88 10.82 -2.74
N LYS A 164 -23.76 10.76 -3.73
CA LYS A 164 -23.47 11.26 -5.09
C LYS A 164 -23.17 12.76 -5.09
N GLU A 165 -23.96 13.56 -4.37
CA GLU A 165 -23.71 15.00 -4.23
C GLU A 165 -22.33 15.28 -3.64
N LEU A 166 -21.90 14.52 -2.62
CA LEU A 166 -20.56 14.66 -2.02
C LEU A 166 -19.45 14.27 -3.01
N LYS A 167 -19.64 13.18 -3.77
CA LYS A 167 -18.70 12.77 -4.82
C LYS A 167 -18.55 13.82 -5.91
N ASP A 168 -19.67 14.36 -6.41
CA ASP A 168 -19.68 15.42 -7.41
C ASP A 168 -18.99 16.71 -6.89
N GLN A 169 -19.19 17.04 -5.60
CA GLN A 169 -18.50 18.15 -4.93
C GLN A 169 -16.98 17.92 -4.83
N GLU A 170 -16.55 16.71 -4.51
CA GLU A 170 -15.13 16.34 -4.44
C GLU A 170 -14.47 16.39 -5.81
N GLU A 171 -15.13 15.89 -6.87
CA GLU A 171 -14.64 15.96 -8.24
C GLU A 171 -14.54 17.42 -8.73
N ALA A 172 -15.57 18.23 -8.47
CA ALA A 172 -15.55 19.65 -8.79
C ALA A 172 -14.43 20.40 -8.03
N ALA A 173 -14.18 20.05 -6.77
CA ALA A 173 -13.08 20.59 -5.98
C ALA A 173 -11.71 20.12 -6.51
N ARG A 174 -11.61 18.90 -7.03
CA ARG A 174 -10.40 18.37 -7.70
C ARG A 174 -10.10 19.12 -9.00
N LYS A 175 -11.14 19.47 -9.77
CA LYS A 175 -11.01 20.26 -11.01
C LYS A 175 -10.65 21.73 -10.76
N ASN A 176 -11.22 22.33 -9.72
CA ASN A 176 -10.97 23.73 -9.33
C ASN A 176 -10.05 23.82 -8.11
N GLN A 177 -9.08 22.91 -8.03
CA GLN A 177 -8.20 22.77 -6.87
C GLN A 177 -7.52 24.10 -6.52
N SER A 178 -7.55 24.40 -5.22
CA SER A 178 -6.83 25.48 -4.57
C SER A 178 -6.30 25.01 -3.23
N LEU A 179 -5.31 25.73 -2.68
CA LEU A 179 -4.77 25.40 -1.36
C LEU A 179 -5.86 25.41 -0.28
N ARG A 180 -6.82 26.36 -0.37
CA ARG A 180 -7.97 26.40 0.53
C ARG A 180 -8.86 25.18 0.40
N SER A 181 -9.16 24.72 -0.81
CA SER A 181 -10.00 23.52 -1.00
C SER A 181 -9.38 22.25 -0.43
N ILE A 182 -8.05 22.21 -0.29
CA ILE A 182 -7.29 21.10 0.28
C ILE A 182 -7.23 21.24 1.81
N LEU A 183 -6.81 22.41 2.30
CA LEU A 183 -6.44 22.61 3.70
C LEU A 183 -7.51 23.29 4.54
N VAL A 184 -8.64 23.74 4.01
CA VAL A 184 -9.74 24.34 4.79
C VAL A 184 -10.92 23.38 4.84
N SER A 185 -11.46 23.15 6.04
CA SER A 185 -12.72 22.45 6.25
C SER A 185 -13.77 23.40 6.85
N ARG A 186 -15.03 22.96 6.96
CA ARG A 186 -16.10 23.77 7.56
C ARG A 186 -15.80 24.18 9.01
N SER A 187 -15.04 23.36 9.73
CA SER A 187 -14.71 23.57 11.14
C SER A 187 -13.30 24.13 11.38
N ARG A 188 -12.47 24.29 10.34
CA ARG A 188 -11.07 24.68 10.48
C ARG A 188 -10.53 25.41 9.25
N ASP A 189 -9.94 26.57 9.47
CA ASP A 189 -9.25 27.39 8.47
C ASP A 189 -7.77 27.67 8.83
N PHE A 190 -7.21 26.96 9.81
CA PHE A 190 -5.85 27.13 10.32
C PHE A 190 -5.05 25.82 10.29
N ILE A 191 -3.72 25.92 10.26
CA ILE A 191 -2.75 24.86 10.55
C ILE A 191 -2.07 25.13 11.90
N ILE A 192 -1.36 24.16 12.45
CA ILE A 192 -0.62 24.31 13.71
C ILE A 192 0.88 24.28 13.48
N SER A 193 1.65 25.12 14.15
CA SER A 193 3.11 24.98 14.27
C SER A 193 3.48 24.05 15.43
N SER A 194 4.74 23.64 15.49
CA SER A 194 5.27 22.76 16.54
C SER A 194 5.19 23.36 17.96
N ASP A 195 5.15 24.68 18.09
CA ASP A 195 4.90 25.39 19.36
C ASP A 195 3.40 25.57 19.69
N GLY A 196 2.50 24.98 18.90
CA GLY A 196 1.05 24.98 19.11
C GLY A 196 0.33 26.24 18.62
N ARG A 197 1.02 27.21 17.99
CA ARG A 197 0.34 28.39 17.41
C ARG A 197 -0.53 27.98 16.22
N LYS A 198 -1.71 28.58 16.14
CA LYS A 198 -2.63 28.44 15.00
C LYS A 198 -2.29 29.49 13.95
N VAL A 199 -2.03 29.05 12.74
CA VAL A 199 -1.69 29.89 11.59
C VAL A 199 -2.78 29.77 10.53
N PRO A 200 -3.40 30.87 10.06
CA PRO A 200 -4.39 30.81 8.99
C PRO A 200 -3.83 30.19 7.71
N VAL A 201 -4.61 29.33 7.05
CA VAL A 201 -4.21 28.70 5.77
C VAL A 201 -3.90 29.76 4.69
N SER A 202 -4.51 30.95 4.77
CA SER A 202 -4.22 32.05 3.85
C SER A 202 -2.77 32.54 3.88
N GLU A 203 -2.02 32.31 4.96
CA GLU A 203 -0.58 32.66 5.03
C GLU A 203 0.30 31.75 4.16
N LEU A 204 -0.25 30.65 3.66
CA LEU A 204 0.42 29.73 2.75
C LEU A 204 0.08 29.99 1.27
N GLU A 205 -0.94 30.81 0.98
CA GLU A 205 -1.35 31.10 -0.40
C GLU A 205 -0.22 31.80 -1.17
N GLY A 206 0.03 31.38 -2.41
CA GLY A 206 1.13 31.89 -3.23
C GLY A 206 2.51 31.28 -2.93
N LYS A 207 2.61 30.31 -2.02
CA LYS A 207 3.84 29.54 -1.74
C LYS A 207 3.79 28.16 -2.39
N ILE A 208 4.96 27.53 -2.56
CA ILE A 208 5.00 26.08 -2.80
C ILE A 208 4.76 25.40 -1.45
N VAL A 209 3.75 24.53 -1.39
CA VAL A 209 3.36 23.81 -0.17
C VAL A 209 3.50 22.32 -0.39
N ALA A 210 4.34 21.67 0.41
CA ALA A 210 4.45 20.22 0.43
C ALA A 210 3.52 19.62 1.49
N LEU A 211 2.59 18.77 1.08
CA LEU A 211 1.73 18.00 1.98
C LEU A 211 2.45 16.71 2.35
N TYR A 212 2.90 16.62 3.60
CA TYR A 212 3.69 15.49 4.08
C TYR A 212 2.82 14.48 4.83
N PHE A 213 2.43 13.41 4.14
CA PHE A 213 1.69 12.31 4.73
C PHE A 213 2.67 11.35 5.42
N SER A 214 2.52 11.24 6.74
CA SER A 214 3.50 10.55 7.59
C SER A 214 2.84 9.81 8.76
N LEU A 215 3.53 8.77 9.19
CA LEU A 215 3.29 7.98 10.39
C LEU A 215 4.59 7.91 11.18
N PHE A 216 4.66 8.50 12.38
CA PHE A 216 5.87 8.44 13.22
C PHE A 216 6.23 7.01 13.62
N SER A 217 5.23 6.16 13.78
CA SER A 217 5.42 4.74 14.07
C SER A 217 5.98 3.93 12.89
N TYR A 218 5.98 4.48 11.67
CA TYR A 218 6.38 3.76 10.47
C TYR A 218 7.83 4.08 10.08
N LYS A 219 8.68 3.04 10.07
CA LYS A 219 10.13 3.19 9.88
C LYS A 219 10.52 3.96 8.60
N PRO A 220 9.94 3.70 7.41
CA PRO A 220 10.26 4.49 6.22
C PRO A 220 10.00 6.00 6.38
N CYS A 221 8.94 6.40 7.09
CA CYS A 221 8.71 7.80 7.43
C CYS A 221 9.81 8.35 8.36
N GLY A 222 10.24 7.56 9.34
CA GLY A 222 11.36 7.90 10.23
C GLY A 222 12.70 8.06 9.49
N ASP A 223 12.97 7.23 8.48
CA ASP A 223 14.19 7.30 7.67
C ASP A 223 14.17 8.51 6.70
N PHE A 224 12.99 8.88 6.20
CA PHE A 224 12.80 10.00 5.28
C PHE A 224 12.79 11.38 5.95
N THR A 225 12.16 11.49 7.13
CA THR A 225 11.92 12.79 7.81
C THR A 225 13.20 13.62 7.98
N PRO A 226 14.35 13.07 8.41
CA PRO A 226 15.60 13.84 8.53
C PRO A 226 16.07 14.45 7.21
N LYS A 227 15.88 13.74 6.08
CA LYS A 227 16.23 14.27 4.75
C LYS A 227 15.32 15.43 4.36
N LEU A 228 14.03 15.33 4.66
CA LEU A 228 13.09 16.42 4.40
C LEU A 228 13.40 17.66 5.26
N VAL A 229 13.78 17.48 6.53
CA VAL A 229 14.25 18.57 7.40
C VAL A 229 15.47 19.26 6.79
N GLU A 230 16.47 18.50 6.35
CA GLU A 230 17.67 19.05 5.70
C GLU A 230 17.32 19.88 4.45
N VAL A 231 16.42 19.39 3.60
CA VAL A 231 15.94 20.11 2.42
C VAL A 231 15.19 21.38 2.81
N TYR A 232 14.27 21.27 3.76
CA TYR A 232 13.47 22.39 4.25
C TYR A 232 14.38 23.52 4.76
N GLU A 233 15.29 23.22 5.68
CA GLU A 233 16.21 24.20 6.26
C GLU A 233 17.09 24.86 5.19
N LYS A 234 17.61 24.09 4.23
CA LYS A 234 18.40 24.63 3.11
C LYS A 234 17.59 25.57 2.22
N LEU A 235 16.32 25.28 1.97
CA LEU A 235 15.43 26.16 1.20
C LEU A 235 15.07 27.43 1.98
N LYS A 236 14.77 27.31 3.28
CA LYS A 236 14.52 28.48 4.16
C LYS A 236 15.75 29.38 4.25
N ALA A 237 16.96 28.81 4.36
CA ALA A 237 18.21 29.57 4.38
C ALA A 237 18.47 30.33 3.06
N LYS A 238 17.96 29.84 1.94
CA LYS A 238 18.02 30.52 0.63
C LYS A 238 16.91 31.56 0.44
N GLY A 239 15.96 31.68 1.37
CA GLY A 239 14.81 32.58 1.27
C GLY A 239 13.73 32.08 0.30
N GLU A 240 13.72 30.77 -0.02
CA GLU A 240 12.73 30.19 -0.91
C GLU A 240 11.34 30.15 -0.26
N SER A 241 10.31 30.36 -1.08
CA SER A 241 8.91 30.35 -0.65
C SER A 241 8.34 28.93 -0.62
N PHE A 242 8.89 28.12 0.29
CA PHE A 242 8.54 26.71 0.48
C PHE A 242 8.07 26.46 1.91
N GLU A 243 6.92 25.82 2.06
CA GLU A 243 6.38 25.39 3.35
C GLU A 243 6.00 23.90 3.32
N VAL A 244 6.13 23.23 4.46
CA VAL A 244 5.66 21.85 4.63
C VAL A 244 4.45 21.88 5.56
N VAL A 245 3.40 21.14 5.20
CA VAL A 245 2.24 20.89 6.05
C VAL A 245 2.12 19.38 6.22
N MET A 246 2.40 18.91 7.43
CA MET A 246 2.25 17.52 7.80
C MET A 246 0.77 17.15 7.88
N ILE A 247 0.41 16.03 7.26
CA ILE A 247 -0.90 15.39 7.35
C ILE A 247 -0.69 14.17 8.25
N PRO A 248 -0.93 14.27 9.56
CA PRO A 248 -0.70 13.17 10.47
C PRO A 248 -1.70 12.06 10.22
N LEU A 249 -1.19 10.85 10.09
CA LEU A 249 -1.99 9.64 9.95
C LEU A 249 -1.87 8.75 11.21
N ASP A 250 -1.09 9.15 12.21
CA ASP A 250 -0.90 8.39 13.44
C ASP A 250 -2.21 8.34 14.24
N ASP A 251 -2.54 7.16 14.75
CA ASP A 251 -3.69 6.96 15.64
C ASP A 251 -3.36 7.30 17.11
N ASN A 252 -2.07 7.50 17.45
CA ASN A 252 -1.58 7.76 18.81
C ASN A 252 -1.08 9.21 19.01
N GLU A 253 -1.75 9.94 19.90
CA GLU A 253 -1.51 11.36 20.17
C GLU A 253 -0.17 11.61 20.85
N GLU A 254 0.28 10.69 21.69
CA GLU A 254 1.57 10.80 22.34
C GLU A 254 2.73 10.69 21.34
N SER A 255 2.65 9.70 20.44
CA SER A 255 3.66 9.50 19.39
C SER A 255 3.72 10.68 18.42
N PHE A 256 2.56 11.23 18.05
CA PHE A 256 2.50 12.44 17.23
C PHE A 256 3.14 13.64 17.93
N ASN A 257 2.77 13.92 19.18
CA ASN A 257 3.29 15.09 19.90
C ASN A 257 4.80 15.01 20.08
N GLN A 258 5.33 13.85 20.51
CA GLN A 258 6.76 13.64 20.68
C GLN A 258 7.55 13.85 19.37
N GLY A 259 6.99 13.40 18.24
CA GLY A 259 7.64 13.56 16.93
C GLY A 259 7.52 14.98 16.37
N PHE A 260 6.35 15.61 16.52
CA PHE A 260 6.03 16.90 15.90
C PHE A 260 6.69 18.09 16.60
N GLU A 261 6.91 18.03 17.92
CA GLU A 261 7.51 19.13 18.71
C GLU A 261 8.88 19.59 18.17
N SER A 262 9.66 18.69 17.56
CA SER A 262 10.96 19.02 16.97
C SER A 262 10.91 19.46 15.50
N MET A 263 9.73 19.47 14.87
CA MET A 263 9.61 19.72 13.43
C MET A 263 9.64 21.22 13.11
N PRO A 264 10.32 21.64 12.02
CA PRO A 264 10.46 23.04 11.64
C PRO A 264 9.28 23.59 10.84
N TRP A 265 8.21 22.79 10.67
CA TRP A 265 7.10 23.07 9.76
C TRP A 265 5.73 22.94 10.43
N PHE A 266 4.66 23.10 9.65
CA PHE A 266 3.29 23.06 10.13
C PHE A 266 2.68 21.66 10.05
N SER A 267 1.55 21.46 10.73
CA SER A 267 0.74 20.25 10.65
C SER A 267 -0.75 20.58 10.63
N LEU A 268 -1.57 19.67 10.10
CA LEU A 268 -2.97 19.59 10.53
C LEU A 268 -3.07 19.05 11.96
N PRO A 269 -4.13 19.37 12.72
CA PRO A 269 -4.38 18.74 14.01
C PRO A 269 -4.50 17.20 13.87
N MET A 270 -3.97 16.46 14.83
CA MET A 270 -3.84 14.99 14.78
C MET A 270 -5.16 14.22 14.59
N LYS A 271 -6.30 14.79 15.00
CA LYS A 271 -7.64 14.18 14.82
C LYS A 271 -8.52 14.95 13.84
N ASP A 272 -7.89 15.68 12.93
CA ASP A 272 -8.64 16.39 11.91
C ASP A 272 -9.25 15.41 10.91
N LYS A 273 -10.58 15.44 10.80
CA LYS A 273 -11.34 14.56 9.89
C LYS A 273 -10.93 14.73 8.41
N SER A 274 -10.32 15.87 8.05
CA SER A 274 -9.80 16.08 6.69
C SER A 274 -8.59 15.21 6.36
N CYS A 275 -7.81 14.70 7.33
CA CYS A 275 -6.65 13.85 7.03
C CYS A 275 -7.04 12.60 6.22
N GLY A 276 -8.07 11.86 6.67
CA GLY A 276 -8.57 10.69 5.95
C GLY A 276 -9.22 11.02 4.60
N LYS A 277 -9.82 12.20 4.46
CA LYS A 277 -10.29 12.72 3.17
C LYS A 277 -9.12 12.98 2.21
N LEU A 278 -8.03 13.56 2.71
CA LEU A 278 -6.86 13.89 1.90
C LEU A 278 -6.13 12.65 1.40
N VAL A 279 -6.05 11.58 2.20
CA VAL A 279 -5.49 10.27 1.77
C VAL A 279 -6.22 9.75 0.53
N ARG A 280 -7.56 9.81 0.52
CA ARG A 280 -8.38 9.41 -0.63
C ARG A 280 -8.28 10.40 -1.79
N TYR A 281 -8.33 11.69 -1.48
CA TYR A 281 -8.27 12.75 -2.48
C TYR A 281 -6.99 12.69 -3.32
N PHE A 282 -5.85 12.34 -2.72
CA PHE A 282 -4.57 12.16 -3.42
C PHE A 282 -4.25 10.70 -3.78
N GLU A 283 -5.17 9.77 -3.54
CA GLU A 283 -5.06 8.36 -3.94
C GLU A 283 -3.75 7.71 -3.45
N LEU A 284 -3.41 7.95 -2.17
CA LEU A 284 -2.15 7.47 -1.58
C LEU A 284 -2.07 5.94 -1.60
N SER A 285 -0.97 5.43 -2.16
CA SER A 285 -0.65 3.99 -2.20
C SER A 285 0.54 3.60 -1.32
N THR A 286 1.38 4.57 -0.92
CA THR A 286 2.62 4.34 -0.19
C THR A 286 2.88 5.42 0.86
N LEU A 287 3.71 5.10 1.84
CA LEU A 287 4.25 6.07 2.80
C LEU A 287 5.78 5.93 2.91
N PRO A 288 6.51 7.03 3.17
CA PRO A 288 6.02 8.42 3.19
C PRO A 288 5.56 8.90 1.81
N THR A 289 4.62 9.85 1.80
CA THR A 289 4.21 10.55 0.57
C THR A 289 4.33 12.05 0.77
N LEU A 290 4.97 12.73 -0.19
CA LEU A 290 5.13 14.18 -0.19
C LEU A 290 4.52 14.77 -1.47
N VAL A 291 3.26 15.22 -1.40
CA VAL A 291 2.56 15.87 -2.50
C VAL A 291 3.01 17.32 -2.60
N ILE A 292 3.31 17.82 -3.79
CA ILE A 292 3.69 19.22 -4.00
C ILE A 292 2.53 20.01 -4.58
N ILE A 293 2.11 21.05 -3.87
CA ILE A 293 1.14 22.05 -4.31
C ILE A 293 1.89 23.32 -4.71
N GLY A 294 1.65 23.80 -5.92
CA GLY A 294 2.25 25.01 -6.46
C GLY A 294 1.63 26.28 -5.90
N PRO A 295 2.23 27.45 -6.21
CA PRO A 295 1.76 28.77 -5.76
C PRO A 295 0.32 29.10 -6.19
N ASP A 296 -0.13 28.51 -7.30
CA ASP A 296 -1.50 28.65 -7.82
C ASP A 296 -2.53 27.76 -7.10
N GLY A 297 -2.07 26.96 -6.12
CA GLY A 297 -2.89 26.03 -5.37
C GLY A 297 -3.16 24.71 -6.09
N ARG A 298 -2.51 24.46 -7.25
CA ARG A 298 -2.64 23.20 -8.00
C ARG A 298 -1.52 22.23 -7.67
N THR A 299 -1.79 20.94 -7.82
CA THR A 299 -0.81 19.87 -7.59
C THR A 299 0.22 19.89 -8.72
N LEU A 300 1.48 20.12 -8.36
CA LEU A 300 2.63 20.05 -9.27
C LEU A 300 3.14 18.61 -9.39
N HIS A 301 3.14 17.86 -8.28
CA HIS A 301 3.61 16.48 -8.25
C HIS A 301 2.91 15.66 -7.16
N SER A 302 2.56 14.42 -7.46
CA SER A 302 1.80 13.54 -6.56
C SER A 302 2.63 12.92 -5.44
N ASN A 303 3.92 12.64 -5.67
CA ASN A 303 4.83 12.21 -4.61
C ASN A 303 6.30 12.47 -4.99
N VAL A 304 7.00 13.34 -4.26
CA VAL A 304 8.44 13.64 -4.51
C VAL A 304 9.37 13.04 -3.47
N ALA A 305 8.88 12.13 -2.61
CA ALA A 305 9.68 11.54 -1.54
C ALA A 305 10.97 10.90 -2.07
N GLU A 306 10.87 9.97 -3.03
CA GLU A 306 12.04 9.31 -3.63
C GLU A 306 13.03 10.32 -4.23
N THR A 307 12.54 11.31 -4.98
CA THR A 307 13.39 12.34 -5.59
C THR A 307 14.16 13.16 -4.54
N ILE A 308 13.53 13.47 -3.40
CA ILE A 308 14.22 14.12 -2.26
C ILE A 308 15.26 13.18 -1.65
N GLU A 309 14.97 11.88 -1.56
CA GLU A 309 15.94 10.92 -1.04
C GLU A 309 17.20 10.82 -1.88
N GLU A 310 17.07 10.99 -3.20
CA GLU A 310 18.14 10.85 -4.17
C GLU A 310 18.91 12.15 -4.40
N HIS A 311 18.17 13.26 -4.57
CA HIS A 311 18.73 14.53 -5.03
C HIS A 311 18.69 15.62 -3.95
N GLY A 312 18.03 15.38 -2.82
CA GLY A 312 17.89 16.33 -1.73
C GLY A 312 17.37 17.68 -2.23
N VAL A 313 18.07 18.76 -1.88
CA VAL A 313 17.66 20.14 -2.23
C VAL A 313 17.68 20.42 -3.74
N LEU A 314 18.37 19.59 -4.54
CA LEU A 314 18.42 19.76 -6.00
C LEU A 314 17.09 19.39 -6.68
N ALA A 315 16.18 18.70 -5.98
CA ALA A 315 14.83 18.40 -6.46
C ALA A 315 13.95 19.66 -6.58
N TYR A 316 14.25 20.72 -5.83
CA TYR A 316 13.54 21.99 -5.92
C TYR A 316 13.81 22.68 -7.29
N PRO A 317 12.80 23.26 -7.96
CA PRO A 317 11.45 23.61 -7.49
C PRO A 317 10.35 22.55 -7.68
N PHE A 318 10.71 21.27 -7.83
CA PHE A 318 9.76 20.16 -7.99
C PHE A 318 8.84 20.31 -9.21
N THR A 319 9.34 20.93 -10.28
CA THR A 319 8.61 21.06 -11.54
C THR A 319 8.97 19.95 -12.51
N PRO A 320 8.10 19.64 -13.48
CA PRO A 320 8.42 18.66 -14.53
C PRO A 320 9.73 18.95 -15.26
N GLU A 321 10.05 20.22 -15.51
CA GLU A 321 11.29 20.63 -16.18
C GLU A 321 12.52 20.34 -15.31
N LYS A 322 12.40 20.57 -13.99
CA LYS A 322 13.50 20.25 -13.07
C LYS A 322 13.75 18.75 -12.99
N PHE A 323 12.70 17.95 -13.04
CA PHE A 323 12.83 16.50 -13.00
C PHE A 323 13.40 15.95 -14.31
N ALA A 324 13.04 16.55 -15.46
CA ALA A 324 13.70 16.25 -16.72
C ALA A 324 15.21 16.59 -16.67
N GLU A 325 15.60 17.71 -16.07
CA GLU A 325 17.01 18.06 -15.87
C GLU A 325 17.75 17.04 -15.01
N LEU A 326 17.15 16.59 -13.90
CA LEU A 326 17.74 15.58 -13.01
C LEU A 326 17.89 14.23 -13.71
N ALA A 327 16.90 13.83 -14.51
CA ALA A 327 16.95 12.60 -15.29
C ALA A 327 18.08 12.64 -16.33
N GLU A 328 18.30 13.77 -17.01
CA GLU A 328 19.43 13.92 -17.93
C GLU A 328 20.79 13.88 -17.21
N ILE A 329 20.89 14.44 -16.01
CA ILE A 329 22.10 14.33 -15.18
C ILE A 329 22.37 12.88 -14.78
N GLU A 330 21.33 12.13 -14.39
CA GLU A 330 21.46 10.72 -14.04
C GLU A 330 21.86 9.87 -15.24
N LYS A 331 21.18 10.05 -16.38
CA LYS A 331 21.53 9.40 -17.64
C LYS A 331 22.97 9.68 -18.06
N ALA A 332 23.42 10.94 -17.95
CA ALA A 332 24.80 11.29 -18.25
C ALA A 332 25.80 10.60 -17.30
N LYS A 333 25.44 10.42 -16.01
CA LYS A 333 26.27 9.65 -15.07
C LYS A 333 26.32 8.17 -15.42
N GLU A 334 25.21 7.57 -15.83
CA GLU A 334 25.15 6.17 -16.28
C GLU A 334 25.92 5.94 -17.59
N GLU A 335 25.87 6.90 -18.51
CA GLU A 335 26.65 6.89 -19.76
C GLU A 335 28.15 7.05 -19.52
N ALA A 336 28.52 7.86 -18.52
CA ALA A 336 29.89 8.06 -18.07
C ALA A 336 30.41 6.98 -17.10
N GLN A 337 29.57 6.01 -16.72
CA GLN A 337 29.93 4.97 -15.76
C GLN A 337 31.06 4.09 -16.33
N THR A 338 32.13 3.93 -15.55
CA THR A 338 33.21 2.97 -15.82
C THR A 338 33.34 1.97 -14.67
N LEU A 339 34.06 0.87 -14.90
CA LEU A 339 34.28 -0.13 -13.85
C LEU A 339 35.04 0.45 -12.65
N GLU A 340 36.01 1.31 -12.93
CA GLU A 340 36.80 2.01 -11.91
C GLU A 340 35.94 2.99 -11.11
N SER A 341 35.01 3.70 -11.76
CA SER A 341 34.08 4.60 -11.05
C SER A 341 33.18 3.88 -10.03
N ILE A 342 32.99 2.57 -10.21
CA ILE A 342 32.19 1.69 -9.34
C ILE A 342 33.06 1.04 -8.26
N LEU A 343 34.22 0.50 -8.65
CA LEU A 343 35.04 -0.37 -7.80
C LEU A 343 36.27 0.28 -7.18
N VAL A 344 36.60 1.53 -7.51
CA VAL A 344 37.74 2.25 -6.90
C VAL A 344 37.24 3.28 -5.89
N LEU A 345 37.80 3.27 -4.67
CA LEU A 345 37.53 4.28 -3.65
C LEU A 345 38.83 4.70 -2.93
N GLY A 346 39.34 5.87 -3.30
CA GLY A 346 40.66 6.33 -2.83
C GLY A 346 41.75 5.32 -3.22
N GLU A 347 42.55 4.90 -2.24
CA GLU A 347 43.61 3.88 -2.41
C GLU A 347 43.08 2.43 -2.49
N ARG A 348 41.75 2.21 -2.45
CA ARG A 348 41.15 0.87 -2.57
C ARG A 348 40.76 0.63 -4.02
N ASP A 349 41.72 0.18 -4.80
CA ASP A 349 41.64 -0.08 -6.23
C ASP A 349 41.76 -1.57 -6.58
N PHE A 350 41.48 -2.46 -5.62
CA PHE A 350 41.61 -3.91 -5.80
C PHE A 350 40.40 -4.69 -5.26
N VAL A 351 40.22 -5.90 -5.77
CA VAL A 351 39.38 -6.96 -5.20
C VAL A 351 40.26 -8.12 -4.72
N ILE A 352 39.70 -9.08 -3.99
CA ILE A 352 40.45 -10.23 -3.49
C ILE A 352 40.04 -11.52 -4.20
N GLY A 353 41.02 -12.34 -4.53
CA GLY A 353 40.83 -13.71 -4.99
C GLY A 353 40.91 -14.69 -3.83
N LYS A 354 41.06 -15.98 -4.17
CA LYS A 354 41.38 -17.01 -3.18
C LYS A 354 42.67 -16.68 -2.43
N ASP A 355 42.72 -17.08 -1.17
CA ASP A 355 43.86 -16.87 -0.27
C ASP A 355 44.24 -15.38 -0.02
N GLY A 356 43.33 -14.45 -0.34
CA GLY A 356 43.51 -13.02 -0.07
C GLY A 356 44.42 -12.29 -1.07
N VAL A 357 44.76 -12.92 -2.20
CA VAL A 357 45.51 -12.27 -3.28
C VAL A 357 44.74 -11.05 -3.76
N LYS A 358 45.41 -9.90 -3.86
CA LYS A 358 44.80 -8.65 -4.35
C LYS A 358 44.90 -8.59 -5.87
N ILE A 359 43.76 -8.45 -6.55
CA ILE A 359 43.67 -8.23 -7.99
C ILE A 359 43.30 -6.76 -8.22
N PRO A 360 44.14 -5.97 -8.90
CA PRO A 360 43.81 -4.60 -9.30
C PRO A 360 42.52 -4.54 -10.14
N VAL A 361 41.70 -3.52 -9.90
CA VAL A 361 40.47 -3.27 -10.67
C VAL A 361 40.80 -3.00 -12.14
N SER A 362 41.96 -2.41 -12.43
CA SER A 362 42.46 -2.21 -13.80
C SER A 362 42.55 -3.51 -14.61
N ASP A 363 42.82 -4.64 -13.95
CA ASP A 363 42.96 -5.96 -14.59
C ASP A 363 41.58 -6.59 -14.92
N LEU A 364 40.50 -5.96 -14.45
CA LEU A 364 39.12 -6.36 -14.70
C LEU A 364 38.43 -5.48 -15.75
N VAL A 365 39.05 -4.36 -16.15
CA VAL A 365 38.52 -3.47 -17.19
C VAL A 365 38.43 -4.22 -18.52
N GLY A 366 37.32 -4.06 -19.24
CA GLY A 366 37.07 -4.81 -20.47
C GLY A 366 36.41 -6.17 -20.28
N LYS A 367 36.16 -6.62 -19.04
CA LYS A 367 35.46 -7.88 -18.74
C LYS A 367 33.98 -7.65 -18.45
N ASN A 368 33.17 -8.67 -18.69
CA ASN A 368 31.82 -8.76 -18.15
C ASN A 368 31.89 -9.14 -16.68
N ILE A 369 31.36 -8.30 -15.79
CA ILE A 369 31.44 -8.47 -14.34
C ILE A 369 30.03 -8.63 -13.75
N LEU A 370 29.82 -9.66 -12.95
CA LEU A 370 28.65 -9.74 -12.08
C LEU A 370 29.01 -9.26 -10.67
N LEU A 371 28.33 -8.23 -10.18
CA LEU A 371 28.38 -7.83 -8.77
C LEU A 371 27.34 -8.64 -7.99
N TYR A 372 27.78 -9.57 -7.17
CA TYR A 372 26.91 -10.51 -6.45
C TYR A 372 26.76 -10.12 -4.97
N PHE A 373 25.65 -9.45 -4.64
CA PHE A 373 25.30 -9.09 -3.27
C PHE A 373 24.63 -10.29 -2.59
N SER A 374 25.26 -10.82 -1.55
CA SER A 374 24.81 -12.05 -0.89
C SER A 374 25.36 -12.17 0.53
N ALA A 375 24.91 -13.17 1.28
CA ALA A 375 25.41 -13.48 2.61
C ALA A 375 25.17 -14.95 2.95
N HIS A 376 26.03 -15.50 3.81
CA HIS A 376 25.90 -16.87 4.28
C HIS A 376 24.61 -17.10 5.06
N TRP A 377 24.22 -16.16 5.92
CA TRP A 377 23.03 -16.28 6.77
C TRP A 377 21.71 -16.27 5.98
N CYS A 378 21.72 -15.82 4.72
CA CYS A 378 20.55 -15.63 3.87
C CYS A 378 20.14 -16.94 3.15
N PRO A 379 18.98 -17.55 3.48
CA PRO A 379 18.52 -18.78 2.83
C PRO A 379 18.33 -18.69 1.30
N PRO A 380 17.65 -17.67 0.73
CA PRO A 380 17.50 -17.57 -0.72
C PRO A 380 18.85 -17.38 -1.42
N CYS A 381 19.82 -16.76 -0.74
CA CYS A 381 21.18 -16.62 -1.25
C CYS A 381 21.88 -17.97 -1.41
N ARG A 382 21.80 -18.83 -0.38
CA ARG A 382 22.33 -20.21 -0.44
C ARG A 382 21.62 -21.07 -1.48
N ALA A 383 20.31 -20.87 -1.66
CA ALA A 383 19.54 -21.58 -2.68
C ALA A 383 19.91 -21.17 -4.12
N PHE A 384 20.25 -19.89 -4.32
CA PHE A 384 20.68 -19.37 -5.62
C PHE A 384 22.14 -19.74 -5.98
N LEU A 385 23.02 -19.88 -4.99
CA LEU A 385 24.45 -20.08 -5.19
C LEU A 385 24.79 -21.22 -6.18
N PRO A 386 24.22 -22.45 -6.07
CA PRO A 386 24.52 -23.52 -7.03
C PRO A 386 24.19 -23.17 -8.48
N LYS A 387 23.11 -22.43 -8.72
CA LYS A 387 22.70 -21.98 -10.07
C LYS A 387 23.69 -20.97 -10.63
N LEU A 388 24.12 -20.00 -9.81
CA LEU A 388 25.15 -19.04 -10.21
C LEU A 388 26.49 -19.73 -10.47
N THR A 389 26.90 -20.70 -9.65
CA THR A 389 28.13 -21.48 -9.85
C THR A 389 28.10 -22.28 -11.14
N GLU A 390 26.98 -22.93 -11.46
CA GLU A 390 26.81 -23.65 -12.73
C GLU A 390 26.91 -22.71 -13.93
N ALA A 391 26.19 -21.58 -13.89
CA ALA A 391 26.24 -20.57 -14.94
C ALA A 391 27.66 -20.00 -15.12
N TYR A 392 28.35 -19.71 -14.01
CA TYR A 392 29.72 -19.21 -14.01
C TYR A 392 30.67 -20.15 -14.75
N HIS A 393 30.65 -21.44 -14.43
CA HIS A 393 31.53 -22.42 -15.09
C HIS A 393 31.21 -22.56 -16.57
N LYS A 394 29.93 -22.57 -16.97
CA LYS A 394 29.52 -22.66 -18.38
C LYS A 394 29.95 -21.43 -19.18
N ILE A 395 29.82 -20.24 -18.62
CA ILE A 395 30.25 -18.99 -19.29
C ILE A 395 31.78 -18.95 -19.36
N LYS A 396 32.49 -19.15 -18.25
CA LYS A 396 33.97 -19.16 -18.20
C LYS A 396 34.61 -20.18 -19.13
N ALA A 397 33.95 -21.31 -19.40
CA ALA A 397 34.47 -22.31 -20.34
C ALA A 397 34.56 -21.78 -21.78
N ASN A 398 33.80 -20.74 -22.13
CA ASN A 398 33.74 -20.16 -23.47
C ASN A 398 34.24 -18.70 -23.52
N ASP A 399 34.25 -17.99 -22.39
CA ASP A 399 34.68 -16.61 -22.28
C ASP A 399 35.48 -16.35 -20.99
N ASP A 400 36.80 -16.24 -21.13
CA ASP A 400 37.72 -15.91 -20.02
C ASP A 400 37.55 -14.46 -19.52
N ALA A 401 36.93 -13.59 -20.31
CA ALA A 401 36.64 -12.19 -20.00
C ALA A 401 35.31 -12.00 -19.26
N PHE A 402 34.90 -13.01 -18.47
CA PHE A 402 33.77 -12.95 -17.55
C PHE A 402 34.25 -13.11 -16.10
N GLU A 403 33.72 -12.40 -15.11
CA GLU A 403 34.06 -12.62 -13.70
C GLU A 403 32.91 -12.28 -12.75
N VAL A 404 32.91 -12.85 -11.55
CA VAL A 404 31.97 -12.51 -10.47
C VAL A 404 32.74 -11.86 -9.31
N ILE A 405 32.18 -10.80 -8.74
CA ILE A 405 32.69 -10.15 -7.53
C ILE A 405 31.63 -10.28 -6.44
N PHE A 406 31.91 -11.12 -5.45
CA PHE A 406 31.08 -11.29 -4.27
C PHE A 406 31.17 -10.08 -3.34
N ILE A 407 30.02 -9.52 -2.99
CA ILE A 407 29.86 -8.40 -2.08
C ILE A 407 29.07 -8.89 -0.87
N SER A 408 29.79 -9.23 0.19
CA SER A 408 29.22 -9.84 1.37
C SER A 408 28.38 -8.86 2.20
N SER A 409 27.26 -9.38 2.70
CA SER A 409 26.45 -8.78 3.78
C SER A 409 26.51 -9.62 5.06
N ASP A 410 27.53 -10.47 5.22
CA ASP A 410 27.79 -11.20 6.45
C ASP A 410 28.13 -10.24 7.61
N LYS A 411 27.89 -10.71 8.83
CA LYS A 411 28.05 -9.89 10.04
C LYS A 411 29.44 -9.95 10.65
N ASP A 412 30.22 -10.94 10.24
CA ASP A 412 31.55 -11.24 10.75
C ASP A 412 32.43 -11.90 9.69
N ASP A 413 33.74 -11.75 9.89
CA ASP A 413 34.78 -12.21 8.97
C ASP A 413 34.84 -13.75 8.83
N ALA A 414 34.47 -14.49 9.89
CA ALA A 414 34.46 -15.94 9.87
C ALA A 414 33.36 -16.47 8.95
N SER A 415 32.14 -15.94 9.09
CA SER A 415 31.01 -16.27 8.21
C SER A 415 31.30 -15.89 6.76
N PHE A 416 31.92 -14.74 6.53
CA PHE A 416 32.38 -14.32 5.20
C PHE A 416 33.39 -15.31 4.60
N SER A 417 34.44 -15.64 5.34
CA SER A 417 35.53 -16.49 4.87
C SER A 417 35.06 -17.91 4.57
N ASP A 418 34.25 -18.48 5.46
CA ASP A 418 33.68 -19.82 5.28
C ASP A 418 32.83 -19.88 4.00
N PHE A 419 31.93 -18.93 3.80
CA PHE A 419 31.05 -18.91 2.64
C PHE A 419 31.79 -18.59 1.34
N PHE A 420 32.75 -17.65 1.37
CA PHE A 420 33.57 -17.30 0.22
C PHE A 420 34.50 -18.44 -0.20
N SER A 421 34.96 -19.29 0.73
CA SER A 421 35.87 -20.41 0.43
C SER A 421 35.31 -21.40 -0.61
N GLY A 422 33.98 -21.55 -0.65
CA GLY A 422 33.28 -22.40 -1.61
C GLY A 422 33.05 -21.77 -2.99
N MET A 423 33.36 -20.48 -3.16
CA MET A 423 33.08 -19.75 -4.39
C MET A 423 34.28 -19.79 -5.36
N PRO A 424 34.06 -19.90 -6.69
CA PRO A 424 35.13 -19.97 -7.67
C PRO A 424 35.68 -18.60 -8.11
N TRP A 425 35.12 -17.50 -7.60
CA TRP A 425 35.30 -16.13 -8.13
C TRP A 425 35.92 -15.16 -7.10
N LEU A 426 35.92 -13.86 -7.41
CA LEU A 426 36.54 -12.79 -6.61
C LEU A 426 35.57 -12.22 -5.57
N ALA A 427 36.07 -11.42 -4.63
CA ALA A 427 35.24 -10.71 -3.64
C ALA A 427 35.76 -9.32 -3.31
N LEU A 428 34.90 -8.46 -2.80
CA LEU A 428 35.36 -7.33 -1.99
C LEU A 428 35.82 -7.83 -0.61
N PRO A 429 36.88 -7.24 -0.03
CA PRO A 429 37.27 -7.55 1.34
C PRO A 429 36.11 -7.40 2.33
N PHE A 430 36.09 -8.22 3.39
CA PHE A 430 35.12 -8.05 4.47
C PHE A 430 35.23 -6.66 5.10
N GLY A 431 34.09 -6.01 5.36
CA GLY A 431 34.04 -4.66 5.91
C GLY A 431 34.49 -3.55 4.94
N ASP A 432 34.60 -3.80 3.64
CA ASP A 432 34.96 -2.77 2.67
C ASP A 432 33.87 -1.67 2.55
N PRO A 433 34.21 -0.38 2.71
CA PRO A 433 33.23 0.71 2.65
C PRO A 433 32.61 0.86 1.25
N ARG A 434 33.26 0.35 0.19
CA ARG A 434 32.66 0.31 -1.15
C ARG A 434 31.33 -0.44 -1.15
N LYS A 435 31.13 -1.44 -0.28
CA LYS A 435 29.86 -2.16 -0.16
C LYS A 435 28.68 -1.21 0.08
N ALA A 436 28.83 -0.23 0.97
CA ALA A 436 27.76 0.73 1.26
C ALA A 436 27.47 1.66 0.07
N SER A 437 28.52 2.14 -0.61
CA SER A 437 28.40 2.95 -1.82
C SER A 437 27.71 2.19 -2.95
N LEU A 438 28.09 0.93 -3.17
CA LEU A 438 27.51 0.05 -4.18
C LEU A 438 26.06 -0.30 -3.87
N SER A 439 25.74 -0.65 -2.62
CA SER A 439 24.36 -0.91 -2.22
C SER A 439 23.45 0.30 -2.46
N ARG A 440 23.95 1.52 -2.22
CA ARG A 440 23.20 2.75 -2.52
C ARG A 440 23.08 3.00 -4.03
N MET A 441 24.18 2.90 -4.76
CA MET A 441 24.22 3.12 -6.22
C MET A 441 23.26 2.20 -6.98
N PHE A 442 23.20 0.92 -6.59
CA PHE A 442 22.36 -0.07 -7.25
C PHE A 442 21.01 -0.31 -6.54
N LYS A 443 20.66 0.50 -5.55
CA LYS A 443 19.40 0.37 -4.78
C LYS A 443 19.18 -1.06 -4.25
N VAL A 444 20.20 -1.63 -3.62
CA VAL A 444 20.16 -3.01 -3.09
C VAL A 444 19.33 -3.05 -1.79
N TYR A 445 18.03 -3.32 -1.91
CA TYR A 445 17.11 -3.45 -0.78
C TYR A 445 17.00 -4.89 -0.22
N GLY A 446 17.42 -5.88 -1.02
CA GLY A 446 17.34 -7.29 -0.67
C GLY A 446 18.48 -8.09 -1.29
N ILE A 447 18.71 -9.29 -0.75
CA ILE A 447 19.71 -10.25 -1.24
C ILE A 447 19.06 -11.64 -1.40
N PRO A 448 19.48 -12.45 -2.40
CA PRO A 448 20.57 -12.19 -3.33
C PRO A 448 20.18 -11.21 -4.46
N MET A 449 21.09 -10.29 -4.80
CA MET A 449 20.95 -9.40 -5.95
C MET A 449 22.21 -9.50 -6.81
N VAL A 450 22.05 -9.50 -8.14
CA VAL A 450 23.16 -9.60 -9.10
C VAL A 450 23.04 -8.49 -10.11
N ILE A 451 24.09 -7.67 -10.21
CA ILE A 451 24.18 -6.59 -11.21
C ILE A 451 25.16 -7.03 -12.30
N ALA A 452 24.74 -6.99 -13.56
CA ALA A 452 25.62 -7.23 -14.70
C ALA A 452 26.24 -5.91 -15.17
N ILE A 453 27.57 -5.87 -15.22
CA ILE A 453 28.38 -4.77 -15.75
C ILE A 453 29.08 -5.29 -17.00
N GLY A 454 28.95 -4.57 -18.11
CA GLY A 454 29.52 -4.94 -19.39
C GLY A 454 31.00 -4.55 -19.49
N PRO A 455 31.68 -4.91 -20.60
CA PRO A 455 33.10 -4.66 -20.79
C PRO A 455 33.46 -3.16 -20.81
N SER A 456 32.52 -2.29 -21.14
CA SER A 456 32.68 -0.83 -21.06
C SER A 456 32.70 -0.29 -19.62
N GLY A 457 32.37 -1.11 -18.63
CA GLY A 457 32.13 -0.67 -17.25
C GLY A 457 30.72 -0.11 -17.01
N ARG A 458 29.86 -0.11 -18.03
CA ARG A 458 28.45 0.32 -17.90
C ARG A 458 27.57 -0.82 -17.39
N THR A 459 26.55 -0.46 -16.63
CA THR A 459 25.54 -1.41 -16.15
C THR A 459 24.72 -1.90 -17.33
N VAL A 460 24.66 -3.22 -17.50
CA VAL A 460 23.86 -3.88 -18.54
C VAL A 460 22.46 -4.13 -18.00
N THR A 461 22.36 -4.75 -16.81
CA THR A 461 21.07 -4.98 -16.15
C THR A 461 21.25 -5.14 -14.64
N LYS A 462 20.21 -4.78 -13.88
CA LYS A 462 20.12 -5.01 -12.43
C LYS A 462 19.38 -6.32 -12.09
N ASP A 463 18.85 -7.01 -13.11
CA ASP A 463 17.98 -8.19 -13.00
C ASP A 463 18.70 -9.50 -13.38
N ALA A 464 20.04 -9.48 -13.43
CA ALA A 464 20.83 -10.65 -13.84
C ALA A 464 20.56 -11.89 -12.98
N ARG A 465 20.14 -11.71 -11.72
CA ARG A 465 19.75 -12.83 -10.84
C ARG A 465 18.56 -13.59 -11.39
N ASP A 466 17.54 -12.88 -11.88
CA ASP A 466 16.33 -13.50 -12.42
C ASP A 466 16.59 -14.12 -13.78
N LEU A 467 17.39 -13.45 -14.63
CA LEU A 467 17.82 -14.01 -15.91
C LEU A 467 18.59 -15.33 -15.73
N ILE A 468 19.50 -15.42 -14.75
CA ILE A 468 20.22 -16.66 -14.44
C ILE A 468 19.28 -17.74 -13.87
N MET A 469 18.29 -17.35 -13.07
CA MET A 469 17.30 -18.29 -12.55
C MET A 469 16.43 -18.90 -13.66
N MET A 470 16.05 -18.10 -14.65
CA MET A 470 15.18 -18.51 -15.75
C MET A 470 15.95 -19.26 -16.85
N HIS A 471 17.07 -18.70 -17.31
CA HIS A 471 17.77 -19.17 -18.51
C HIS A 471 19.22 -19.63 -18.24
N GLY A 472 19.69 -19.60 -16.99
CA GLY A 472 21.03 -20.07 -16.63
C GLY A 472 22.15 -19.30 -17.34
N ALA A 473 23.07 -20.03 -17.96
CA ALA A 473 24.19 -19.45 -18.70
C ALA A 473 23.78 -18.83 -20.04
N ASP A 474 22.65 -19.24 -20.61
CA ASP A 474 22.22 -18.80 -21.95
C ASP A 474 21.79 -17.33 -21.96
N ALA A 475 21.45 -16.79 -20.78
CA ALA A 475 21.20 -15.37 -20.55
C ALA A 475 22.43 -14.50 -20.79
N TYR A 476 23.66 -15.03 -20.75
CA TYR A 476 24.89 -14.26 -21.04
C TYR A 476 24.89 -13.74 -22.48
N PRO A 477 25.23 -12.46 -22.75
CA PRO A 477 25.87 -11.46 -21.87
C PRO A 477 24.92 -10.57 -21.06
N PHE A 478 23.69 -11.01 -20.83
CA PHE A 478 22.65 -10.34 -20.03
C PHE A 478 22.12 -9.04 -20.63
N THR A 479 22.32 -8.83 -21.94
CA THR A 479 21.80 -7.66 -22.66
C THR A 479 20.33 -7.84 -23.02
N ASP A 480 19.60 -6.73 -23.17
CA ASP A 480 18.19 -6.76 -23.59
C ASP A 480 18.01 -7.45 -24.95
N GLU A 481 18.95 -7.27 -25.88
CA GLU A 481 18.94 -7.98 -27.16
C GLU A 481 19.03 -9.49 -26.96
N ARG A 482 19.90 -9.94 -26.06
CA ARG A 482 20.09 -11.36 -25.80
C ARG A 482 18.85 -11.98 -25.15
N VAL A 483 18.23 -11.27 -24.21
CA VAL A 483 16.99 -11.74 -23.56
C VAL A 483 15.88 -11.89 -24.60
N LYS A 484 15.71 -10.91 -25.49
CA LYS A 484 14.73 -11.00 -26.58
C LYS A 484 14.97 -12.18 -27.53
N GLU A 485 16.22 -12.48 -27.85
CA GLU A 485 16.55 -13.66 -28.67
C GLU A 485 16.10 -14.97 -28.01
N ILE A 486 16.30 -15.10 -26.69
CA ILE A 486 15.90 -16.30 -25.94
C ILE A 486 14.37 -16.42 -25.93
N GLU A 487 13.66 -15.34 -25.63
CA GLU A 487 12.19 -15.31 -25.61
C GLU A 487 11.60 -15.65 -27.00
N ASP A 488 12.16 -15.10 -28.07
CA ASP A 488 11.73 -15.37 -29.43
C ASP A 488 11.96 -16.84 -29.85
N ASP A 489 13.03 -17.47 -29.37
CA ASP A 489 13.34 -18.88 -29.63
C ASP A 489 12.43 -19.81 -28.82
N GLU A 490 12.06 -19.44 -27.60
CA GLU A 490 11.08 -20.17 -26.77
C GLU A 490 9.67 -20.14 -27.41
N VAL A 491 9.28 -19.02 -28.03
CA VAL A 491 8.00 -18.90 -28.77
C VAL A 491 8.01 -19.70 -30.08
N LYS A 492 9.18 -19.99 -30.66
CA LYS A 492 9.34 -20.74 -31.92
C LYS A 492 9.60 -22.25 -31.72
N GLY A 493 9.54 -22.74 -30.48
CA GLY A 493 9.61 -24.17 -30.16
C GLY A 493 8.56 -25.01 -30.90
N PRO A 494 8.76 -26.34 -31.05
CA PRO A 494 7.93 -27.15 -31.93
C PRO A 494 6.46 -27.11 -31.51
N LYS A 495 5.58 -26.76 -32.45
CA LYS A 495 4.15 -27.09 -32.33
C LYS A 495 4.06 -28.60 -32.26
N ASP A 496 3.65 -29.13 -31.12
CA ASP A 496 3.34 -30.55 -30.97
C ASP A 496 2.36 -30.96 -32.08
N ASP A 497 2.85 -31.86 -32.94
CA ASP A 497 2.03 -32.61 -33.88
C ASP A 497 1.26 -33.64 -33.05
N ASP A 498 0.05 -33.27 -32.64
CA ASP A 498 -0.97 -34.17 -32.08
C ASP A 498 -1.37 -35.21 -33.13
N SER A 499 -0.50 -36.20 -33.33
CA SER A 499 -0.79 -37.41 -34.08
C SER A 499 -0.19 -38.64 -33.40
N LYS A 500 -0.51 -38.83 -32.12
CA LYS A 500 -0.54 -40.17 -31.50
C LYS A 500 -1.86 -40.39 -30.82
N GLY A 501 -2.69 -41.22 -31.45
CA GLY A 501 -4.00 -41.61 -30.96
C GLY A 501 -3.94 -42.24 -29.58
N GLU A 502 -4.74 -41.68 -28.68
CA GLU A 502 -5.15 -42.33 -27.43
C GLU A 502 -6.08 -43.51 -27.76
N GLU A 503 -5.59 -44.74 -27.54
CA GLU A 503 -6.45 -45.91 -27.37
C GLU A 503 -7.25 -45.75 -26.07
N ASN A 504 -8.45 -45.17 -26.18
CA ASN A 504 -9.46 -45.23 -25.15
C ASN A 504 -10.03 -46.65 -25.09
N HIS A 505 -9.58 -47.46 -24.12
CA HIS A 505 -10.27 -48.68 -23.70
C HIS A 505 -11.64 -48.32 -23.11
N LYS A 506 -12.68 -48.32 -23.96
CA LYS A 506 -14.08 -48.35 -23.51
C LYS A 506 -14.43 -49.78 -23.09
N GLU A 507 -14.72 -49.98 -21.81
CA GLU A 507 -15.36 -51.21 -21.31
C GLU A 507 -16.76 -51.34 -21.96
N GLY A 508 -16.88 -52.26 -22.92
CA GLY A 508 -18.14 -52.56 -23.60
C GLY A 508 -18.90 -53.66 -22.86
N TRP A 509 -20.15 -53.38 -22.47
CA TRP A 509 -21.12 -54.40 -22.09
C TRP A 509 -21.81 -54.92 -23.34
N VAL A 510 -21.98 -56.24 -23.44
CA VAL A 510 -22.78 -56.84 -24.53
C VAL A 510 -24.08 -57.35 -23.93
N CYS A 511 -25.19 -56.89 -24.49
CA CYS A 511 -26.53 -57.23 -24.06
C CYS A 511 -27.24 -57.98 -25.19
N ASP A 512 -27.86 -59.11 -24.86
CA ASP A 512 -28.73 -59.84 -25.79
C ASP A 512 -30.08 -60.02 -25.09
N GLY A 513 -31.03 -59.15 -25.44
CA GLY A 513 -32.28 -58.97 -24.69
C GLY A 513 -32.08 -58.36 -23.31
N ASP A 514 -32.93 -58.74 -22.33
CA ASP A 514 -33.01 -58.08 -21.01
C ASP A 514 -31.90 -58.49 -20.01
N VAL A 515 -30.79 -59.08 -20.47
CA VAL A 515 -29.65 -59.42 -19.60
C VAL A 515 -28.34 -58.98 -20.26
N CYS A 516 -27.61 -58.09 -19.58
CA CYS A 516 -26.28 -57.65 -19.97
C CYS A 516 -25.20 -58.40 -19.17
N LYS A 517 -24.11 -58.81 -19.84
CA LYS A 517 -22.88 -59.29 -19.18
C LYS A 517 -21.67 -58.51 -19.67
N LYS A 518 -20.70 -58.34 -18.78
CA LYS A 518 -19.42 -57.69 -19.06
C LYS A 518 -18.63 -58.59 -20.02
N ALA A 519 -18.20 -58.05 -21.16
CA ALA A 519 -17.42 -58.78 -22.16
C ALA A 519 -16.00 -59.06 -21.67
#